data_AF-A0A2G1XQ26-F1
#
_entry.id   AF-A0A2G1XQ26-F1
#
_cell.length_a   1.000
_cell.length_b   1.000
_cell.length_c   1.000
_cell.angle_alpha   90.00
_cell.angle_beta   90.00
_cell.angle_gamma   90.00
#
_symmetry.space_group_name_H-M   'P 1'
#
loop_
_entity.id
_entity.type
_entity.pdbx_description
1 polymer ?
#
loop_
_entity_poly.entity_id
_entity_poly.type
_entity_poly.pdbx_seq_one_letter_code
_entity_poly.pdbx_strand_id
1 'polypeptide(L)'
;MGTSAELVRAAVRDVDRGAGVVVLCDMGSAVLTVKALRAEKEFAEVRIADAPFVEGAVAALVTASAGGDLAAVLAAADDARAYRKL
;
A
#
# COMPACT_ATOMS: atom_id res chain seq x y z
N MET A 1 -20.48 2.81 -1.38
CA MET A 1 -19.10 2.34 -1.64
C MET A 1 -18.21 3.57 -1.66
N GLY A 2 -17.17 3.63 -0.84
CA GLY A 2 -16.35 4.84 -0.70
C GLY A 2 -15.17 4.61 0.22
N THR A 3 -14.27 5.58 0.28
CA THR A 3 -13.04 5.53 1.11
C THR A 3 -13.19 6.56 2.23
N SER A 4 -13.15 6.12 3.49
CA SER A 4 -13.11 7.04 4.64
C SER A 4 -11.65 7.30 5.03
N ALA A 5 -11.30 8.57 5.16
CA ALA A 5 -9.99 8.99 5.65
C ALA A 5 -9.74 8.47 7.08
N GLU A 6 -10.76 8.46 7.95
CA GLU A 6 -10.61 7.97 9.33
C GLU A 6 -10.35 6.45 9.36
N LEU A 7 -11.05 5.68 8.53
CA LEU A 7 -10.83 4.23 8.45
C LEU A 7 -9.45 3.89 7.89
N VAL A 8 -9.01 4.60 6.84
CA VAL A 8 -7.65 4.44 6.30
C VAL A 8 -6.61 4.78 7.38
N ARG A 9 -6.81 5.88 8.10
CA ARG A 9 -5.92 6.32 9.18
C ARG A 9 -5.85 5.31 10.33
N ALA A 10 -6.99 4.75 10.73
CA ALA A 10 -7.04 3.71 11.74
C ALA A 10 -6.31 2.43 11.27
N ALA A 11 -6.54 1.99 10.03
CA ALA A 11 -5.88 0.82 9.47
C ALA A 11 -4.36 0.97 9.40
N VAL A 12 -3.86 2.12 8.93
CA VAL A 12 -2.41 2.39 8.86
C VAL A 12 -1.79 2.33 10.26
N ARG A 13 -2.42 2.95 11.28
CA ARG A 13 -1.92 2.90 12.66
C ARG A 13 -1.92 1.51 13.27
N ASP A 14 -2.89 0.66 12.92
CA ASP A 14 -3.01 -0.68 13.47
C ASP A 14 -1.91 -1.64 12.95
N VAL A 15 -1.51 -1.45 11.69
CA VAL A 15 -0.50 -2.28 11.04
C VAL A 15 0.92 -1.73 11.16
N ASP A 16 1.10 -0.44 11.43
CA ASP A 16 2.43 0.15 11.58
C ASP A 16 3.16 -0.39 12.82
N ARG A 17 4.23 -1.15 12.57
CA ARG A 17 5.13 -1.69 13.60
C ARG A 17 6.48 -0.98 13.64
N GLY A 18 6.59 0.21 13.03
CA GLY A 18 7.81 1.00 12.94
C GLY A 18 8.69 0.70 11.73
N ALA A 19 8.29 -0.25 10.88
CA ALA A 19 8.97 -0.56 9.61
C ALA A 19 8.38 0.20 8.40
N GLY A 20 7.32 0.97 8.62
CA GLY A 20 6.53 1.62 7.57
C GLY A 20 5.43 0.73 6.99
N VAL A 21 4.62 1.31 6.12
CA VAL A 21 3.40 0.68 5.57
C VAL A 21 3.31 0.90 4.06
N VAL A 22 3.04 -0.17 3.31
CA VAL A 22 2.62 -0.11 1.90
C VAL A 22 1.10 -0.17 1.82
N VAL A 23 0.50 0.80 1.13
CA VAL A 23 -0.94 0.88 0.90
C VAL A 23 -1.23 0.55 -0.56
N LEU A 24 -2.11 -0.43 -0.79
CA LEU A 24 -2.68 -0.72 -2.09
C LEU A 24 -4.06 -0.08 -2.21
N CYS A 25 -4.32 0.53 -3.36
CA CYS A 25 -5.58 1.18 -3.68
C CYS A 25 -6.22 0.52 -4.90
N ASP A 26 -7.54 0.46 -4.93
CA ASP A 26 -8.30 -0.08 -6.05
C ASP A 26 -8.61 0.99 -7.11
N MET A 27 -9.20 2.10 -6.68
CA MET A 27 -9.78 3.14 -7.53
C MET A 27 -9.13 4.50 -7.23
N GLY A 28 -9.28 5.44 -8.18
CA GLY A 28 -8.66 6.76 -8.10
C GLY A 28 -9.03 7.56 -6.84
N SER A 29 -10.27 7.45 -6.34
CA SER A 29 -10.69 8.13 -5.11
C SER A 29 -9.96 7.62 -3.86
N ALA A 30 -9.68 6.32 -3.77
CA ALA A 30 -8.89 5.76 -2.68
C ALA A 30 -7.45 6.32 -2.69
N VAL A 31 -6.84 6.38 -3.88
CA VAL A 31 -5.49 6.98 -4.07
C VAL A 31 -5.47 8.43 -3.62
N LEU A 32 -6.48 9.24 -3.98
CA LEU A 32 -6.56 10.64 -3.57
C LEU A 32 -6.68 10.80 -2.05
N THR A 33 -7.50 9.98 -1.39
CA THR A 33 -7.64 9.98 0.07
C THR A 33 -6.32 9.65 0.76
N VAL A 34 -5.61 8.61 0.32
CA VAL A 34 -4.31 8.24 0.92
C VAL A 34 -3.25 9.31 0.66
N LYS A 35 -3.25 9.94 -0.53
CA LYS A 35 -2.35 11.07 -0.84
C LYS A 35 -2.62 12.28 0.06
N ALA A 36 -3.89 12.61 0.33
CA ALA A 36 -4.26 13.70 1.22
C ALA A 36 -3.76 13.46 2.65
N LEU A 37 -4.02 12.28 3.22
CA LEU A 37 -3.53 11.91 4.55
C LEU A 37 -2.00 11.94 4.65
N ARG A 38 -1.31 11.52 3.58
CA ARG A 38 0.16 11.59 3.53
C ARG A 38 0.67 13.03 3.47
N ALA A 39 -0.05 13.94 2.79
CA ALA A 39 0.30 15.36 2.73
C ALA A 39 0.15 16.06 4.10
N GLU A 40 -0.77 15.59 4.94
CA GLU A 40 -0.92 16.03 6.34
C GLU A 40 0.25 15.60 7.25
N LYS A 41 1.19 14.78 6.74
CA LYS A 41 2.33 14.20 7.47
C LYS A 41 1.91 13.41 8.72
N GLU A 42 0.71 12.84 8.71
CA GLU A 42 0.23 12.00 9.82
C GLU A 42 0.96 10.66 9.93
N PHE A 43 1.64 10.23 8.87
CA PHE A 43 2.38 8.98 8.84
C PHE A 43 3.85 9.23 8.55
N ALA A 44 4.74 8.57 9.30
CA ALA A 44 6.17 8.72 9.12
C ALA A 44 6.66 8.04 7.83
N GLU A 45 6.22 6.81 7.55
CA GLU A 45 6.67 6.03 6.40
C GLU A 45 5.51 5.24 5.75
N VAL A 46 4.67 5.95 4.99
CA VAL A 46 3.61 5.34 4.16
C VAL A 46 3.94 5.50 2.68
N ARG A 47 3.89 4.39 1.94
CA ARG A 47 4.07 4.31 0.49
C ARG A 47 2.78 3.82 -0.17
N ILE A 48 2.46 4.34 -1.34
CA ILE A 48 1.33 3.87 -2.15
C ILE A 48 1.91 3.02 -3.27
N ALA A 49 1.48 1.77 -3.38
CA ALA A 49 1.88 0.89 -4.48
C ALA A 49 1.13 1.27 -5.77
N ASP A 50 1.84 1.25 -6.90
CA ASP A 50 1.30 1.47 -8.24
C ASP A 50 1.02 0.15 -8.97
N ALA A 51 0.15 -0.66 -8.38
CA ALA A 51 -0.10 -2.04 -8.81
C ALA A 51 -1.60 -2.34 -9.03
N PRO A 52 -1.95 -3.32 -9.88
CA PRO A 52 -3.26 -3.96 -9.84
C PRO A 52 -3.54 -4.47 -8.42
N PHE A 53 -4.72 -4.14 -7.88
CA PHE A 53 -5.00 -4.30 -6.45
C PHE A 53 -4.77 -5.73 -5.94
N VAL A 54 -5.24 -6.75 -6.65
CA VAL A 54 -5.16 -8.15 -6.18
C VAL A 54 -3.76 -8.70 -6.38
N GLU A 55 -3.20 -8.59 -7.59
CA GLU A 55 -1.89 -9.14 -7.94
C GLU A 55 -0.78 -8.47 -7.12
N GLY A 56 -0.85 -7.14 -6.97
CA GLY A 56 0.06 -6.38 -6.13
C GLY A 56 -0.06 -6.75 -4.65
N ALA A 57 -1.28 -6.97 -4.15
CA ALA A 57 -1.47 -7.36 -2.74
C ALA A 57 -0.88 -8.75 -2.46
N VAL A 58 -1.04 -9.69 -3.38
CA VAL A 58 -0.43 -11.02 -3.26
C VAL A 58 1.10 -10.92 -3.29
N ALA A 59 1.68 -10.18 -4.25
CA ALA A 59 3.13 -10.01 -4.34
C ALA A 59 3.74 -9.31 -3.11
N ALA A 60 3.08 -8.26 -2.63
CA ALA A 60 3.46 -7.55 -1.40
C ALA A 60 3.42 -8.48 -0.18
N LEU A 61 2.31 -9.21 0.00
CA LEU A 61 2.12 -10.12 1.13
C LEU A 61 3.17 -11.22 1.15
N VAL A 62 3.45 -11.86 0.01
CA VAL A 62 4.47 -12.91 -0.10
C VAL A 62 5.84 -12.36 0.30
N THR A 63 6.20 -11.19 -0.21
CA THR A 63 7.49 -10.55 0.08
C THR A 63 7.63 -10.15 1.54
N ALA A 64 6.58 -9.55 2.12
CA ALA A 64 6.56 -9.19 3.54
C ALA A 64 6.65 -10.43 4.45
N SER A 65 5.94 -11.50 4.10
CA SER A 65 5.96 -12.77 4.86
C SER A 65 7.33 -13.46 4.80
N ALA A 66 8.09 -13.23 3.73
CA ALA A 66 9.47 -13.69 3.60
C ALA A 66 10.50 -12.80 4.33
N GLY A 67 10.04 -11.73 5.02
CA GLY A 67 10.91 -10.80 5.76
C GLY A 67 11.50 -9.67 4.92
N GLY A 68 10.94 -9.39 3.73
CA GLY A 68 11.34 -8.25 2.91
C GLY A 68 11.06 -6.92 3.62
N ASP A 69 11.95 -5.95 3.42
CA ASP A 69 11.78 -4.59 3.95
C ASP A 69 10.72 -3.78 3.16
N LEU A 70 10.42 -2.56 3.63
CA LEU A 70 9.42 -1.69 3.02
C LEU A 70 9.67 -1.45 1.52
N ALA A 71 10.93 -1.31 1.11
CA ALA A 71 11.29 -1.05 -0.27
C ALA A 71 11.09 -2.29 -1.15
N ALA A 72 11.49 -3.47 -0.65
CA ALA A 72 11.28 -4.75 -1.32
C ALA A 72 9.78 -5.05 -1.47
N VAL A 73 8.97 -4.82 -0.44
CA VAL A 73 7.52 -5.02 -0.48
C VAL A 73 6.86 -4.09 -1.48
N LEU A 74 7.24 -2.80 -1.51
CA LEU A 74 6.75 -1.84 -2.49
C LEU A 74 7.12 -2.25 -3.93
N ALA A 75 8.39 -2.59 -4.16
CA ALA A 75 8.87 -3.01 -5.47
C ALA A 75 8.14 -4.27 -5.98
N ALA A 76 7.95 -5.28 -5.12
CA ALA A 76 7.22 -6.49 -5.48
C ALA A 76 5.76 -6.20 -5.86
N ALA A 77 5.11 -5.25 -5.16
CA ALA A 77 3.78 -4.80 -5.52
C ALA A 77 3.78 -4.11 -6.89
N ASP A 78 4.65 -3.12 -7.08
CA ASP A 78 4.74 -2.33 -8.32
C ASP A 78 5.05 -3.20 -9.56
N ASP A 79 5.93 -4.19 -9.41
CA ASP A 79 6.29 -5.14 -10.47
C ASP A 79 5.08 -5.95 -10.97
N ALA A 80 4.06 -6.15 -10.13
CA ALA A 80 2.84 -6.86 -10.51
C ALA A 80 2.08 -6.18 -11.66
N ARG A 81 2.32 -4.88 -11.91
CA ARG A 81 1.81 -4.16 -13.08
C ARG A 81 2.29 -4.76 -14.42
N ALA A 82 3.46 -5.39 -14.42
CA ALA A 82 4.05 -6.01 -15.61
C ALA A 82 3.69 -7.50 -15.77
N TYR A 83 2.93 -8.08 -14.84
CA TYR A 83 2.56 -9.49 -14.91
C TYR A 83 1.68 -9.76 -16.12
N ARG A 84 2.22 -10.56 -17.04
CA ARG A 84 1.48 -11.10 -18.18
C ARG A 84 1.20 -12.56 -17.92
N LYS A 85 0.01 -12.99 -18.33
CA LYS A 85 -0.35 -14.40 -18.30
C LYS A 85 0.38 -15.21 -19.38
N LEU A 86 0.92 -14.53 -20.40
CA LEU A 86 1.67 -15.07 -21.55
C LEU A 86 2.77 -14.09 -21.96
#